data_AF-A0A1M7IK96-F1
#
_entry.id   AF-A0A1M7IK96-F1
#
_cell.length_a   1.000
_cell.length_b   1.000
_cell.length_c   1.000
_cell.angle_alpha   90.00
_cell.angle_beta   90.00
_cell.angle_gamma   90.00
#
_symmetry.space_group_name_H-M   'P 1'
#
loop_
_entity.id
_entity.type
_entity.pdbx_description
1 polymer ?
#
loop_
_entity_poly.entity_id
_entity_poly.type
_entity_poly.pdbx_seq_one_letter_code
_entity_poly.pdbx_strand_id
1 'polypeptide(L)' 'MKSKIVILPSLLLLAVGLQAQTKWTETTKSTYKLVSNKGGQTLGYSPKSGIKIIKVAGFAFKDLNKNGKLDV' A
#
# COMPACT_ATOMS: atom_id res chain seq x y z
N MET A 1 -40.77 26.61 -36.16
CA MET A 1 -39.50 27.23 -36.61
C MET A 1 -38.45 27.09 -35.52
N LYS A 2 -37.30 26.48 -35.88
CA LYS A 2 -35.96 26.63 -35.27
C LYS A 2 -35.65 25.83 -34.00
N SER A 3 -35.22 24.59 -34.21
CA SER A 3 -34.33 23.78 -33.37
C SER A 3 -33.10 24.57 -32.90
N LYS A 4 -32.57 24.28 -31.70
CA LYS A 4 -31.11 24.18 -31.44
C LYS A 4 -30.81 23.20 -30.30
N ILE A 5 -30.08 22.15 -30.66
CA ILE A 5 -29.39 21.18 -29.81
C ILE A 5 -28.33 21.89 -28.96
N VAL A 6 -28.23 21.61 -27.65
CA VAL A 6 -27.01 21.88 -26.87
C VAL A 6 -26.75 20.75 -25.86
N ILE A 7 -26.00 19.74 -26.35
CA ILE A 7 -24.82 19.08 -25.75
C ILE A 7 -24.88 18.72 -24.25
N LEU A 8 -24.97 17.40 -23.98
CA LEU A 8 -24.62 16.76 -22.71
C LEU A 8 -23.25 17.23 -22.19
N PRO A 9 -23.11 17.62 -20.90
CA PRO A 9 -21.82 17.53 -20.26
C PRO A 9 -21.64 16.10 -19.76
N SER A 10 -21.13 15.25 -20.65
CA SER A 10 -20.38 14.06 -20.27
C SER A 10 -19.15 14.51 -19.48
N LEU A 11 -19.27 14.62 -18.16
CA LEU A 11 -18.12 14.79 -17.29
C LEU A 11 -18.29 13.90 -16.05
N LEU A 12 -18.25 12.60 -16.29
CA LEU A 12 -17.77 11.65 -15.28
C LEU A 12 -16.31 12.04 -15.00
N LEU A 13 -16.10 12.86 -13.97
CA LEU A 13 -14.79 13.04 -13.37
C LEU A 13 -14.33 11.66 -12.90
N LEU A 14 -13.49 11.01 -13.70
CA LEU A 14 -12.71 9.86 -13.30
C LEU A 14 -11.64 10.37 -12.33
N ALA A 15 -12.03 10.66 -11.09
CA ALA A 15 -11.12 10.81 -9.97
C ALA A 15 -10.55 9.42 -9.65
N VAL A 16 -9.72 8.89 -10.54
CA VAL A 16 -8.91 7.72 -10.25
C VAL A 16 -7.85 8.20 -9.28
N GLY A 17 -8.18 8.14 -7.99
CA GLY A 17 -7.24 8.46 -6.94
C GLY A 17 -5.94 7.69 -7.18
N LEU A 18 -4.80 8.38 -7.14
CA LEU A 18 -3.48 7.78 -7.03
C LEU A 18 -3.40 7.00 -5.71
N GLN A 19 -4.08 5.87 -5.64
CA GLN A 19 -3.89 4.93 -4.55
C GLN A 19 -2.53 4.31 -4.81
N ALA A 20 -1.53 4.66 -3.99
CA ALA A 20 -0.25 3.99 -4.00
C ALA A 20 -0.51 2.48 -3.91
N GLN A 21 -0.20 1.74 -4.98
CA GLN A 21 -0.50 0.31 -5.02
C GLN A 21 0.25 -0.38 -3.89
N THR A 22 -0.50 -0.95 -2.95
CA THR A 22 0.06 -1.81 -1.91
C THR A 22 0.57 -3.09 -2.58
N LYS A 23 1.88 -3.31 -2.54
CA LYS A 23 2.57 -4.47 -3.11
C LYS A 23 2.92 -5.51 -2.06
N TRP A 24 2.25 -5.50 -0.92
CA TRP A 24 2.47 -6.47 0.15
C TRP A 24 1.19 -6.82 0.89
N THR A 25 1.19 -7.95 1.58
CA THR A 25 0.10 -8.37 2.47
C THR A 25 0.64 -8.75 3.83
N GLU A 26 -0.19 -8.59 4.88
CA GLU A 26 0.13 -9.07 6.22
C GLU A 26 -0.82 -10.19 6.63
N THR A 27 -0.29 -11.31 7.09
CA THR A 27 -1.06 -12.38 7.72
C THR A 27 -0.67 -12.49 9.18
N THR A 28 -1.65 -12.44 10.07
CA THR A 28 -1.43 -12.70 11.49
C THR A 28 -1.46 -14.20 11.74
N LYS A 29 -0.42 -14.72 12.40
CA LYS A 29 -0.34 -16.08 12.95
C LYS A 29 -0.43 -16.00 14.48
N SER A 30 -0.46 -17.14 15.16
CA SER A 30 -0.65 -17.22 16.62
C SER A 30 0.34 -16.33 17.39
N THR A 31 1.63 -16.41 17.09
CA THR A 31 2.69 -15.72 17.86
C THR A 31 3.49 -14.70 17.04
N TYR A 32 3.29 -14.65 15.73
CA TYR A 32 4.03 -13.81 14.80
C TYR A 32 3.15 -13.33 13.64
N LYS A 33 3.65 -12.36 12.89
CA LYS A 33 3.05 -11.85 11.66
C LYS A 33 3.96 -12.14 10.47
N LEU A 34 3.36 -12.44 9.33
CA LEU A 34 4.04 -12.62 8.05
C LEU A 34 3.68 -11.48 7.12
N VAL A 35 4.69 -10.84 6.55
CA VAL A 35 4.57 -9.81 5.52
C VAL A 35 5.06 -10.40 4.21
N SER A 36 4.21 -10.53 3.20
CA SER A 36 4.61 -11.03 1.89
C SER A 36 4.71 -9.87 0.90
N ASN A 37 5.91 -9.58 0.39
CA ASN A 37 6.12 -8.59 -0.68
C ASN A 37 5.96 -9.24 -2.06
N LYS A 38 5.17 -8.63 -2.94
CA LYS A 38 4.93 -9.10 -4.30
C LYS A 38 6.24 -9.14 -5.09
N GLY A 39 6.63 -10.33 -5.55
CA GLY A 39 7.89 -10.53 -6.29
C GLY A 39 9.15 -10.42 -5.44
N GLY A 40 9.01 -10.41 -4.11
CA GLY A 40 10.13 -10.32 -3.17
C GLY A 40 10.00 -11.32 -2.03
N GLN A 41 10.69 -11.01 -0.93
CA GLN A 41 10.76 -11.89 0.23
C GLN A 41 9.52 -11.77 1.13
N THR A 42 9.22 -12.87 1.83
CA THR A 42 8.29 -12.88 2.95
C THR A 42 9.04 -12.65 4.26
N LEU A 43 8.61 -11.70 5.06
CA LEU A 43 9.24 -11.31 6.32
C LEU A 43 8.39 -11.80 7.49
N GLY A 44 9.01 -12.49 8.45
CA GLY A 44 8.41 -12.77 9.75
C GLY A 44 8.83 -11.76 10.81
N TYR A 45 7.89 -11.32 11.64
CA TYR A 45 8.19 -10.55 12.85
C TYR A 45 7.21 -10.88 13.99
N SER A 46 7.68 -10.81 15.24
CA SER A 46 6.81 -10.90 16.40
C SER A 46 6.27 -9.51 16.76
N PRO A 47 4.96 -9.33 16.97
CA PRO A 47 4.41 -8.08 17.51
C PRO A 47 5.04 -7.67 18.84
N LYS A 48 5.56 -8.62 19.63
CA LYS A 48 6.19 -8.38 20.93
C LYS A 48 7.67 -7.96 20.85
N SER A 49 8.29 -8.04 19.68
CA SER A 49 9.72 -7.73 19.51
C SER A 49 10.06 -6.24 19.57
N GLY A 50 9.05 -5.37 19.45
CA GLY A 50 9.25 -3.93 19.28
C GLY A 50 9.79 -3.54 17.89
N ILE A 51 9.98 -4.50 16.97
CA ILE A 51 10.29 -4.23 15.56
C ILE A 51 9.05 -3.65 14.89
N LYS A 52 9.24 -2.57 14.13
CA LYS A 52 8.17 -1.93 13.34
C LYS A 52 8.28 -2.31 11.87
N ILE A 53 7.19 -2.10 11.14
CA ILE A 53 7.17 -2.25 9.68
C ILE A 53 7.24 -0.87 9.03
N ILE A 54 8.20 -0.70 8.13
CA ILE A 54 8.43 0.50 7.32
C ILE A 54 7.86 0.24 5.93
N LYS A 55 7.16 1.23 5.36
CA LYS A 55 6.56 1.13 4.03
C LYS A 55 7.27 2.05 3.06
N VAL A 56 7.86 1.50 2.00
CA VAL A 56 8.60 2.26 0.98
C VAL A 56 8.20 1.78 -0.41
N ALA A 57 7.81 2.71 -1.30
CA ALA A 57 7.44 2.41 -2.69
C ALA A 57 6.36 1.31 -2.86
N GLY A 58 5.45 1.21 -1.87
CA GLY A 58 4.39 0.21 -1.84
C GLY A 58 4.81 -1.16 -1.29
N PHE A 59 6.04 -1.34 -0.82
CA PHE A 59 6.55 -2.55 -0.16
C PHE A 59 6.72 -2.35 1.35
N ALA A 60 6.90 -3.44 2.10
CA ALA A 60 7.07 -3.42 3.55
C ALA A 60 8.38 -4.10 4.01
N PHE A 61 9.07 -3.46 4.97
CA PHE A 61 10.37 -3.86 5.49
C PHE A 61 10.39 -3.82 7.02
N LYS A 62 11.27 -4.60 7.65
CA LYS A 62 11.48 -4.55 9.11
C LYS A 62 12.42 -3.41 9.48
N ASP A 63 12.05 -2.64 10.50
CA ASP A 63 12.91 -1.65 11.16
C ASP A 63 13.79 -2.34 12.22
N LEU A 64 14.95 -2.86 11.80
CA LEU A 64 15.78 -3.68 12.69
C LEU A 64 16.55 -2.84 13.72
N ASN A 65 16.99 -1.64 13.34
CA ASN A 65 17.71 -0.71 14.24
C ASN A 65 16.79 0.30 14.93
N LYS A 66 15.47 0.26 14.68
CA LYS A 66 14.43 1.05 15.36
C LYS A 66 14.55 2.55 15.11
N ASN A 67 15.06 2.95 13.94
CA ASN A 67 15.23 4.37 13.58
C ASN A 67 14.10 4.91 12.68
N GLY A 68 13.14 4.06 12.28
CA GLY A 68 12.03 4.42 11.41
C GLY A 68 12.38 4.64 9.93
N LYS A 69 13.61 4.30 9.52
CA LYS A 69 14.14 4.42 8.15
C LYS A 69 14.54 3.06 7.61
N LEU A 70 14.41 2.88 6.30
CA LEU A 70 14.90 1.67 5.65
C LEU A 70 16.42 1.66 5.69
N ASP A 71 17.00 0.60 6.22
CA ASP A 71 18.44 0.35 6.17
C ASP A 71 18.87 0.11 4.71
N VAL A 72 19.89 0.86 4.26
CA VAL A 72 20.46 0.79 2.90
C VAL A 72 21.77 0.01 2.87
#